data_AF-V9KJC2-F1
#
_entry.id   AF-V9KJC2-F1
#
_cell.length_a   1.000
_cell.length_b   1.000
_cell.length_c   1.000
_cell.angle_alpha   90.00
_cell.angle_beta   90.00
_cell.angle_gamma   90.00
#
_symmetry.space_group_name_H-M   'P 1'
#
loop_
_entity.id
_entity.type
_entity.pdbx_description
1 polymer ?
#
loop_
_entity_poly.entity_id
_entity_poly.type
_entity_poly.pdbx_seq_one_letter_code
_entity_poly.pdbx_strand_id
1 'polypeptide(L)'
;MPRVTKDLSPKTKDGLLSDNPEVKALQEKLCATNLKLVESRNQIQSVKQELKMAHKVLTNEVGDEINLQHLLSNGGHWRGRAEQIQVLQKKVRELENQLRQNIQKGQSSEQSTEEATVSWHLPGQDKNVAHIRAMEKERKGALEKMTSDHGVLQKDHEELKQRLDGSKARNKVLAVEVKTLKSQIATLLEKGKHDDELVGVLLKQQRQLHEVLDHLSQQEMKSKVTEQSLSQQLNSEAQTHSSLIVQLRQMVSEREAKVKELEEEVKQLVQKEQQQKMPTSEAQYPSNLTHVDSFGEHSLHRTSTVEDETAGSLLSARSVSAMGHILVESSAAQSPSTLATGRNSSMNGIDVNTLQLQCTQYKSLYQAVEVERDKLLELVSLQQKRVEGSSEKLLEAERKLQEVRRRSAILEQQLGKAKLDAGKSHDPSKHNNKNKPNLSSSGGRQSLNPSSSRDLPPAMAVSSDAQLEELNTRLTIQMDENGALKTALQSTLKAKQEDLALYQDMVSQVKQIFLQAIRQHKDKH
;
A
#
# COMPACT_ATOMS: atom_id res chain seq x y z
N MET A 1 -43.55 8.52 -4.48
CA MET A 1 -44.18 8.16 -3.19
C MET A 1 -44.12 6.64 -3.03
N PRO A 2 -43.95 6.10 -1.81
CA PRO A 2 -42.63 5.90 -1.18
C PRO A 2 -42.36 4.39 -0.93
N ARG A 3 -41.31 3.88 -0.25
CA ARG A 3 -40.52 4.32 0.93
C ARG A 3 -39.08 3.76 0.91
N VAL A 4 -38.23 4.26 1.82
CA VAL A 4 -36.82 3.83 2.00
C VAL A 4 -36.55 3.40 3.45
N THR A 5 -35.94 2.22 3.63
CA THR A 5 -35.13 1.74 4.78
C THR A 5 -34.35 0.53 4.24
N LYS A 6 -33.01 0.45 4.15
CA LYS A 6 -31.86 0.92 4.96
C LYS A 6 -31.48 0.01 6.13
N ASP A 7 -30.25 -0.49 6.04
CA ASP A 7 -29.27 -0.85 7.09
C ASP A 7 -29.18 -2.24 7.75
N LEU A 8 -27.95 -2.48 8.23
CA LEU A 8 -27.40 -3.53 9.11
C LEU A 8 -26.89 -4.84 8.50
N SER A 9 -25.78 -5.32 9.11
CA SER A 9 -24.96 -6.46 8.68
C SER A 9 -24.85 -7.52 9.80
N PRO A 10 -24.74 -8.82 9.46
CA PRO A 10 -24.58 -9.88 10.45
C PRO A 10 -23.09 -10.14 10.76
N LYS A 11 -22.59 -9.52 11.82
CA LYS A 11 -21.40 -9.97 12.56
C LYS A 11 -21.81 -10.16 14.03
N THR A 12 -21.22 -11.15 14.71
CA THR A 12 -21.55 -11.62 16.08
C THR A 12 -22.84 -12.46 16.26
N LYS A 13 -22.85 -13.72 15.78
CA LYS A 13 -23.74 -14.79 16.33
C LYS A 13 -23.15 -16.21 16.47
N ASP A 14 -21.91 -16.48 16.05
CA ASP A 14 -21.31 -17.83 16.10
C ASP A 14 -21.00 -18.36 17.53
N GLY A 15 -21.14 -17.54 18.57
CA GLY A 15 -20.67 -17.86 19.92
C GLY A 15 -21.62 -18.65 20.83
N LEU A 16 -22.88 -18.91 20.44
CA LEU A 16 -23.93 -19.33 21.41
C LEU A 16 -24.81 -20.52 20.99
N LEU A 17 -24.47 -21.24 19.92
CA LEU A 17 -25.21 -22.45 19.48
C LEU A 17 -24.46 -23.77 19.72
N SER A 18 -23.24 -23.71 20.26
CA SER A 18 -22.35 -24.88 20.41
C SER A 18 -22.80 -25.88 21.49
N ASP A 19 -23.55 -25.44 22.50
CA ASP A 19 -23.82 -26.24 23.71
C ASP A 19 -25.18 -26.95 23.77
N ASN A 20 -25.97 -26.95 22.69
CA ASN A 20 -27.09 -27.86 22.59
C ASN A 20 -26.58 -29.32 22.35
N PRO A 21 -26.87 -30.29 23.24
CA PRO A 21 -26.41 -31.67 23.08
C PRO A 21 -26.95 -32.35 21.81
N GLU A 22 -28.12 -31.95 21.31
CA GLU A 22 -28.68 -32.44 20.05
C GLU A 22 -27.85 -31.99 18.84
N VAL A 23 -27.34 -30.74 18.86
CA VAL A 23 -26.45 -30.22 17.82
C VAL A 23 -25.10 -30.94 17.85
N LYS A 24 -24.56 -31.24 19.03
CA LYS A 24 -23.34 -32.07 19.17
C LYS A 24 -23.56 -33.50 18.64
N ALA A 25 -24.66 -34.16 19.00
CA ALA A 25 -24.99 -35.49 18.51
C ALA A 25 -25.21 -35.53 16.98
N LEU A 26 -25.84 -34.50 16.40
CA LEU A 26 -25.99 -34.36 14.95
C LEU A 26 -24.64 -34.11 14.26
N GLN A 27 -23.76 -33.30 14.86
CA GLN A 27 -22.40 -33.05 14.36
C GLN A 27 -21.54 -34.31 14.39
N GLU A 28 -21.57 -35.08 15.49
CA GLU A 28 -20.88 -36.38 15.58
C GLU A 28 -21.40 -37.38 14.55
N LYS A 29 -22.73 -37.46 14.37
CA LYS A 29 -23.37 -38.31 13.35
C LYS A 29 -22.97 -37.89 11.93
N LEU A 30 -22.84 -36.59 11.67
CA LEU A 30 -22.34 -36.02 10.40
C LEU A 30 -20.86 -36.33 10.19
N CYS A 31 -20.02 -36.26 11.23
CA CYS A 31 -18.63 -36.69 11.16
C CYS A 31 -18.51 -38.20 10.87
N ALA A 32 -19.33 -39.03 11.52
CA ALA A 32 -19.35 -40.48 11.31
C ALA A 32 -19.83 -40.88 9.91
N THR A 33 -20.83 -40.21 9.34
CA THR A 33 -21.26 -40.46 7.95
C THR A 33 -20.25 -39.95 6.93
N ASN A 34 -19.61 -38.80 7.16
CA ASN A 34 -18.52 -38.32 6.30
C ASN A 34 -17.31 -39.26 6.32
N LEU A 35 -16.93 -39.81 7.48
CA LEU A 35 -15.85 -40.79 7.58
C LEU A 35 -16.17 -42.05 6.76
N LYS A 36 -17.37 -42.62 6.93
CA LYS A 36 -17.84 -43.78 6.14
C LYS A 36 -17.96 -43.48 4.64
N LEU A 37 -18.26 -42.24 4.25
CA LEU A 37 -18.28 -41.81 2.86
C LEU A 37 -16.87 -41.77 2.25
N VAL A 38 -15.88 -41.27 3.01
CA VAL A 38 -14.46 -41.30 2.60
C VAL A 38 -13.93 -42.73 2.51
N GLU A 39 -14.23 -43.57 3.51
CA GLU A 39 -13.87 -44.99 3.51
C GLU A 39 -14.47 -45.74 2.31
N SER A 40 -15.78 -45.57 2.06
CA SER A 40 -16.48 -46.15 0.91
C SER A 40 -15.90 -45.66 -0.43
N ARG A 41 -15.56 -44.37 -0.53
CA ARG A 41 -14.88 -43.79 -1.70
C ARG A 41 -13.51 -44.43 -1.92
N ASN A 42 -12.73 -44.65 -0.87
CA ASN A 42 -11.41 -45.28 -0.95
C ASN A 42 -11.52 -46.76 -1.37
N GLN A 43 -12.50 -47.50 -0.83
CA GLN A 43 -12.76 -48.88 -1.24
C GLN A 43 -13.17 -48.98 -2.73
N ILE A 44 -14.01 -48.05 -3.20
CA ILE A 44 -14.38 -47.94 -4.62
C ILE A 44 -13.15 -47.61 -5.49
N GLN A 45 -12.14 -46.91 -4.97
CA GLN A 45 -10.88 -46.67 -5.69
C GLN A 45 -10.00 -47.92 -5.74
N SER A 46 -9.88 -48.69 -4.63
CA SER A 46 -9.15 -49.97 -4.62
C SER A 46 -9.74 -50.97 -5.61
N VAL A 47 -11.04 -51.22 -5.55
CA VAL A 47 -11.74 -52.15 -6.46
C VAL A 47 -11.63 -51.70 -7.92
N LYS A 48 -11.60 -50.38 -8.21
CA LYS A 48 -11.33 -49.86 -9.57
C LYS A 48 -9.88 -50.04 -10.02
N GLN A 49 -8.91 -50.12 -9.11
CA GLN A 49 -7.52 -50.42 -9.44
C GLN A 49 -7.31 -51.93 -9.62
N GLU A 50 -7.87 -52.76 -8.75
CA GLU A 50 -7.93 -54.21 -8.88
C GLU A 50 -8.57 -54.64 -10.20
N LEU A 51 -9.71 -54.03 -10.57
CA LEU A 51 -10.37 -54.27 -11.86
C LEU A 51 -9.49 -53.88 -13.07
N LYS A 52 -8.70 -52.80 -12.98
CA LYS A 52 -7.72 -52.44 -14.02
C LYS A 52 -6.57 -53.44 -14.10
N MET A 53 -6.11 -53.96 -12.97
CA MET A 53 -5.08 -55.00 -12.93
C MET A 53 -5.60 -56.32 -13.50
N ALA A 54 -6.81 -56.73 -13.14
CA ALA A 54 -7.48 -57.90 -13.72
C ALA A 54 -7.65 -57.77 -15.24
N HIS A 55 -8.13 -56.62 -15.75
CA HIS A 55 -8.18 -56.37 -17.19
C HIS A 55 -6.81 -56.46 -17.85
N LYS A 56 -5.74 -55.89 -17.25
CA LYS A 56 -4.39 -55.97 -17.82
C LYS A 56 -3.85 -57.40 -17.86
N VAL A 57 -4.09 -58.21 -16.82
CA VAL A 57 -3.71 -59.63 -16.81
C VAL A 57 -4.47 -60.40 -17.89
N LEU A 58 -5.77 -60.15 -18.04
CA LEU A 58 -6.57 -60.74 -19.11
C LEU A 58 -6.07 -60.33 -20.50
N THR A 59 -5.72 -59.07 -20.74
CA THR A 59 -5.11 -58.64 -22.02
C THR A 59 -3.80 -59.37 -22.31
N ASN A 60 -2.93 -59.59 -21.32
CA ASN A 60 -1.68 -60.34 -21.53
C ASN A 60 -1.92 -61.80 -21.96
N GLU A 61 -2.88 -62.48 -21.30
CA GLU A 61 -3.31 -63.86 -21.59
C GLU A 61 -4.12 -64.00 -22.89
N VAL A 62 -4.77 -62.92 -23.32
CA VAL A 62 -5.54 -62.86 -24.56
C VAL A 62 -4.65 -62.53 -25.77
N GLY A 63 -3.65 -61.67 -25.58
CA GLY A 63 -2.89 -61.02 -26.64
C GLY A 63 -3.41 -59.61 -26.92
N ASP A 64 -2.48 -58.69 -27.24
CA ASP A 64 -2.72 -57.24 -27.26
C ASP A 64 -3.69 -56.75 -28.37
N GLU A 65 -4.01 -57.63 -29.34
CA GLU A 65 -4.81 -57.35 -30.54
C GLU A 65 -6.33 -57.60 -30.38
N ILE A 66 -6.81 -58.05 -29.21
CA ILE A 66 -8.23 -58.47 -29.03
C ILE A 66 -8.93 -57.65 -27.92
N ASN A 67 -9.97 -56.91 -28.32
CA ASN A 67 -10.85 -56.19 -27.39
C ASN A 67 -11.72 -57.16 -26.56
N LEU A 68 -11.71 -57.03 -25.23
CA LEU A 68 -12.50 -57.86 -24.31
C LEU A 68 -14.02 -57.82 -24.58
N GLN A 69 -14.55 -56.74 -25.15
CA GLN A 69 -15.97 -56.68 -25.57
C GLN A 69 -16.29 -57.68 -26.69
N HIS A 70 -15.33 -57.95 -27.58
CA HIS A 70 -15.45 -58.95 -28.64
C HIS A 70 -15.35 -60.39 -28.09
N LEU A 71 -14.64 -60.60 -26.97
CA LEU A 71 -14.63 -61.90 -26.27
C LEU A 71 -15.99 -62.21 -25.65
N LEU A 72 -16.56 -61.23 -24.93
CA LEU A 72 -17.88 -61.36 -24.29
C LEU A 72 -19.00 -61.58 -25.32
N SER A 73 -18.85 -61.05 -26.53
CA SER A 73 -19.82 -61.20 -27.63
C SER A 73 -19.74 -62.55 -28.35
N ASN A 74 -18.59 -63.25 -28.29
CA ASN A 74 -18.29 -64.45 -29.10
C ASN A 74 -17.78 -65.64 -28.26
N GLY A 75 -18.14 -65.70 -26.97
CA GLY A 75 -17.53 -66.53 -25.93
C GLY A 75 -17.57 -68.07 -26.09
N GLY A 76 -18.10 -68.61 -27.20
CA GLY A 76 -18.17 -70.06 -27.45
C GLY A 76 -17.00 -70.65 -28.26
N HIS A 77 -16.18 -69.82 -28.93
CA HIS A 77 -15.14 -70.29 -29.86
C HIS A 77 -13.73 -69.76 -29.55
N TRP A 78 -13.55 -69.01 -28.47
CA TRP A 78 -12.24 -68.44 -28.14
C TRP A 78 -11.31 -69.46 -27.48
N ARG A 79 -10.04 -69.44 -27.89
CA ARG A 79 -8.96 -70.31 -27.43
C ARG A 79 -7.84 -69.44 -26.88
N GLY A 80 -7.44 -69.67 -25.63
CA GLY A 80 -6.45 -68.83 -24.95
C GLY A 80 -5.07 -68.86 -25.60
N ARG A 81 -4.30 -67.77 -25.47
CA ARG A 81 -2.96 -67.63 -26.06
C ARG A 81 -2.04 -68.79 -25.66
N ALA A 82 -2.06 -69.18 -24.38
CA ALA A 82 -1.30 -70.34 -23.89
C ALA A 82 -1.69 -71.66 -24.58
N GLU A 83 -2.99 -71.91 -24.78
CA GLU A 83 -3.48 -73.12 -25.45
C GLU A 83 -3.21 -73.09 -26.97
N GLN A 84 -3.30 -71.91 -27.60
CA GLN A 84 -2.90 -71.71 -28.99
C GLN A 84 -1.40 -71.95 -29.19
N ILE A 85 -0.55 -71.45 -28.28
CA ILE A 85 0.89 -71.71 -28.26
C ILE A 85 1.16 -73.21 -28.09
N GLN A 86 0.48 -73.91 -27.18
CA GLN A 86 0.67 -75.37 -27.03
C GLN A 86 0.26 -76.15 -28.29
N VAL A 87 -0.85 -75.79 -28.95
CA VAL A 87 -1.26 -76.41 -30.22
C VAL A 87 -0.23 -76.13 -31.32
N LEU A 88 0.27 -74.90 -31.44
CA LEU A 88 1.31 -74.53 -32.41
C LEU A 88 2.62 -75.27 -32.12
N GLN A 89 3.08 -75.34 -30.86
CA GLN A 89 4.27 -76.11 -30.46
C GLN A 89 4.12 -77.60 -30.77
N LYS A 90 2.93 -78.20 -30.52
CA LYS A 90 2.64 -79.58 -30.88
C LYS A 90 2.70 -79.78 -32.39
N LYS A 91 2.17 -78.84 -33.19
CA LYS A 91 2.17 -78.93 -34.65
C LYS A 91 3.56 -78.68 -35.26
N VAL A 92 4.36 -77.76 -34.70
CA VAL A 92 5.77 -77.56 -35.06
C VAL A 92 6.57 -78.84 -34.80
N ARG A 93 6.45 -79.44 -33.61
CA ARG A 93 7.12 -80.72 -33.28
C ARG A 93 6.71 -81.88 -34.20
N GLU A 94 5.44 -81.91 -34.62
CA GLU A 94 4.95 -82.89 -35.58
C GLU A 94 5.52 -82.64 -37.00
N LEU A 95 5.57 -81.39 -37.46
CA LEU A 95 6.18 -81.00 -38.73
C LEU A 95 7.70 -81.24 -38.73
N GLU A 96 8.40 -81.00 -37.62
CA GLU A 96 9.81 -81.33 -37.42
C GLU A 96 10.04 -82.85 -37.51
N ASN A 97 9.18 -83.66 -36.88
CA ASN A 97 9.26 -85.11 -36.99
C ASN A 97 8.96 -85.60 -38.42
N GLN A 98 7.97 -85.01 -39.10
CA GLN A 98 7.68 -85.31 -40.50
C GLN A 98 8.85 -84.93 -41.41
N LEU A 99 9.48 -83.77 -41.19
CA LEU A 99 10.65 -83.33 -41.95
C LEU A 99 11.86 -84.24 -41.68
N ARG A 100 12.11 -84.63 -40.43
CA ARG A 100 13.15 -85.60 -40.07
C ARG A 100 12.93 -86.95 -40.76
N GLN A 101 11.70 -87.48 -40.73
CA GLN A 101 11.35 -88.72 -41.45
C GLN A 101 11.51 -88.58 -42.97
N ASN A 102 11.22 -87.41 -43.54
CA ASN A 102 11.36 -87.18 -44.98
C ASN A 102 12.84 -87.03 -45.39
N ILE A 103 13.68 -86.40 -44.54
CA ILE A 103 15.14 -86.39 -44.72
C ILE A 103 15.71 -87.81 -44.60
N GLN A 104 15.26 -88.60 -43.61
CA GLN A 104 15.66 -90.00 -43.46
C GLN A 104 15.32 -90.86 -44.69
N LYS A 105 14.22 -90.54 -45.40
CA LYS A 105 13.84 -91.15 -46.69
C LYS A 105 14.58 -90.59 -47.89
N GLY A 106 15.04 -89.33 -47.83
CA GLY A 106 15.86 -88.70 -48.87
C GLY A 106 17.33 -89.12 -48.85
N GLN A 107 17.85 -89.56 -47.71
CA GLN A 107 19.24 -89.97 -47.52
C GLN A 107 19.57 -91.41 -47.98
N SER A 108 18.66 -92.07 -48.72
CA SER A 108 18.93 -93.36 -49.39
C SER A 108 19.34 -93.22 -50.87
N SER A 109 19.79 -92.03 -51.28
CA SER A 109 20.44 -91.77 -52.57
C SER A 109 21.63 -90.84 -52.32
N GLU A 110 22.75 -91.13 -52.96
CA GLU A 110 24.06 -90.64 -52.54
C GLU A 110 24.52 -89.36 -53.25
N GLN A 111 25.52 -88.72 -52.63
CA GLN A 111 26.69 -88.10 -53.29
C GLN A 111 26.59 -86.69 -53.94
N SER A 112 27.68 -85.94 -53.71
CA SER A 112 28.23 -84.79 -54.46
C SER A 112 27.59 -83.40 -54.35
N THR A 113 28.21 -82.58 -53.50
CA THR A 113 28.88 -81.27 -53.78
C THR A 113 28.27 -80.19 -54.70
N GLU A 114 28.55 -78.94 -54.28
CA GLU A 114 28.70 -77.70 -55.08
C GLU A 114 27.46 -76.84 -55.44
N GLU A 115 27.80 -75.61 -55.80
CA GLU A 115 27.12 -74.33 -55.56
C GLU A 115 25.82 -74.07 -56.35
N ALA A 116 24.86 -73.37 -55.72
CA ALA A 116 23.68 -72.84 -56.40
C ALA A 116 23.18 -71.50 -55.79
N THR A 117 23.87 -70.39 -56.09
CA THR A 117 23.42 -69.02 -55.77
C THR A 117 22.33 -68.55 -56.74
N VAL A 118 21.12 -69.09 -56.61
CA VAL A 118 20.06 -68.92 -57.61
C VAL A 118 19.41 -67.52 -57.59
N SER A 119 19.95 -66.62 -58.42
CA SER A 119 19.46 -65.26 -58.58
C SER A 119 18.28 -65.17 -59.56
N TRP A 120 17.05 -65.33 -59.06
CA TRP A 120 15.81 -65.21 -59.83
C TRP A 120 15.35 -63.74 -60.00
N HIS A 121 16.08 -62.93 -60.77
CA HIS A 121 15.61 -61.57 -61.11
C HIS A 121 14.40 -61.61 -62.05
N LEU A 122 13.22 -61.24 -61.55
CA LEU A 122 12.03 -60.95 -62.37
C LEU A 122 11.90 -59.43 -62.63
N PRO A 123 11.56 -58.96 -63.86
CA PRO A 123 11.57 -57.53 -64.22
C PRO A 123 10.61 -56.57 -63.47
N GLY A 124 9.82 -57.07 -62.51
CA GLY A 124 8.98 -56.25 -61.62
C GLY A 124 9.58 -55.99 -60.24
N GLN A 125 10.61 -56.74 -59.84
CA GLN A 125 11.08 -56.79 -58.45
C GLN A 125 11.70 -55.47 -57.97
N ASP A 126 12.52 -54.83 -58.81
CA ASP A 126 13.22 -53.58 -58.47
C ASP A 126 12.27 -52.41 -58.22
N LYS A 127 11.11 -52.38 -58.91
CA LYS A 127 10.07 -51.35 -58.69
C LYS A 127 9.45 -51.47 -57.30
N ASN A 128 9.18 -52.71 -56.86
CA ASN A 128 8.65 -52.98 -55.53
C ASN A 128 9.69 -52.68 -54.44
N VAL A 129 10.96 -53.06 -54.67
CA VAL A 129 12.08 -52.74 -53.75
C VAL A 129 12.28 -51.21 -53.63
N ALA A 130 12.19 -50.47 -54.73
CA ALA A 130 12.28 -49.01 -54.72
C ALA A 130 11.10 -48.37 -53.94
N HIS A 131 9.88 -48.87 -54.13
CA HIS A 131 8.71 -48.37 -53.42
C HIS A 131 8.76 -48.67 -51.91
N ILE A 132 9.21 -49.87 -51.51
CA ILE A 132 9.43 -50.23 -50.10
C ILE A 132 10.48 -49.30 -49.47
N ARG A 133 11.63 -49.08 -50.12
CA ARG A 133 12.66 -48.14 -49.63
C ARG A 133 12.14 -46.70 -49.53
N ALA A 134 11.23 -46.27 -50.40
CA ALA A 134 10.59 -44.96 -50.30
C ALA A 134 9.67 -44.88 -49.07
N MET A 135 8.81 -45.88 -48.86
CA MET A 135 7.94 -45.99 -47.68
C MET A 135 8.74 -46.07 -46.37
N GLU A 136 9.86 -46.80 -46.35
CA GLU A 136 10.79 -46.88 -45.21
C GLU A 136 11.44 -45.53 -44.92
N LYS A 137 11.90 -44.82 -45.96
CA LYS A 137 12.49 -43.48 -45.83
C LYS A 137 11.47 -42.45 -45.34
N GLU A 138 10.24 -42.49 -45.85
CA GLU A 138 9.14 -41.63 -45.40
C GLU A 138 8.77 -41.93 -43.94
N ARG A 139 8.56 -43.21 -43.59
CA ARG A 139 8.29 -43.63 -42.20
C ARG A 139 9.41 -43.21 -41.25
N LYS A 140 10.67 -43.32 -41.67
CA LYS A 140 11.83 -42.87 -40.89
C LYS A 140 11.83 -41.35 -40.71
N GLY A 141 11.67 -40.58 -41.78
CA GLY A 141 11.63 -39.11 -41.72
C GLY A 141 10.43 -38.59 -40.91
N ALA A 142 9.28 -39.26 -40.98
CA ALA A 142 8.12 -38.96 -40.15
C ALA A 142 8.37 -39.25 -38.66
N LEU A 143 9.07 -40.34 -38.33
CA LEU A 143 9.47 -40.66 -36.96
C LEU A 143 10.52 -39.68 -36.41
N GLU A 144 11.52 -39.32 -37.21
CA GLU A 144 12.54 -38.33 -36.87
C GLU A 144 11.90 -36.95 -36.63
N LYS A 145 10.97 -36.54 -37.50
CA LYS A 145 10.19 -35.31 -37.29
C LYS A 145 9.36 -35.38 -36.01
N MET A 146 8.58 -36.43 -35.79
CA MET A 146 7.73 -36.56 -34.59
C MET A 146 8.55 -36.59 -33.29
N THR A 147 9.77 -37.15 -33.32
CA THR A 147 10.72 -37.11 -32.20
C THR A 147 11.25 -35.68 -31.96
N SER A 148 11.58 -34.94 -33.03
CA SER A 148 12.01 -33.54 -32.95
C SER A 148 10.88 -32.63 -32.42
N ASP A 149 9.68 -32.72 -33.01
CA ASP A 149 8.48 -31.99 -32.59
C ASP A 149 8.14 -32.28 -31.10
N HIS A 150 8.34 -33.52 -30.63
CA HIS A 150 8.17 -33.89 -29.23
C HIS A 150 9.22 -33.24 -28.31
N GLY A 151 10.49 -33.23 -28.71
CA GLY A 151 11.58 -32.59 -27.96
C GLY A 151 11.39 -31.08 -27.79
N VAL A 152 10.98 -30.40 -28.87
CA VAL A 152 10.61 -28.97 -28.83
C VAL A 152 9.45 -28.75 -27.87
N LEU A 153 8.35 -29.51 -28.00
CA LEU A 153 7.18 -29.35 -27.15
C LEU A 153 7.45 -29.67 -25.66
N GLN A 154 8.38 -30.60 -25.38
CA GLN A 154 8.85 -30.89 -24.03
C GLN A 154 9.66 -29.73 -23.43
N LYS A 155 10.53 -29.09 -24.24
CA LYS A 155 11.28 -27.90 -23.83
C LYS A 155 10.35 -26.72 -23.56
N ASP A 156 9.44 -26.42 -24.49
CA ASP A 156 8.41 -25.37 -24.33
C ASP A 156 7.59 -25.56 -23.04
N HIS A 157 7.25 -26.81 -22.69
CA HIS A 157 6.52 -27.12 -21.46
C HIS A 157 7.33 -26.76 -20.19
N GLU A 158 8.63 -27.10 -20.15
CA GLU A 158 9.49 -26.81 -19.01
C GLU A 158 9.79 -25.30 -18.89
N GLU A 159 9.98 -24.59 -20.01
CA GLU A 159 10.10 -23.12 -20.03
C GLU A 159 8.81 -22.42 -19.54
N LEU A 160 7.64 -22.88 -19.99
CA LEU A 160 6.34 -22.38 -19.50
C LEU A 160 6.15 -22.64 -18.00
N LYS A 161 6.59 -23.81 -17.51
CA LYS A 161 6.58 -24.19 -16.09
C LYS A 161 7.52 -23.30 -15.26
N GLN A 162 8.75 -23.07 -15.72
CA GLN A 162 9.69 -22.14 -15.07
C GLN A 162 9.14 -20.71 -15.02
N ARG A 163 8.56 -20.21 -16.12
CA ARG A 163 7.91 -18.88 -16.18
C ARG A 163 6.68 -18.79 -15.27
N LEU A 164 5.90 -19.86 -15.16
CA LEU A 164 4.76 -19.95 -14.24
C LEU A 164 5.24 -19.90 -12.77
N ASP A 165 6.27 -20.65 -12.41
CA ASP A 165 6.78 -20.69 -11.04
C ASP A 165 7.49 -19.39 -10.64
N GLY A 166 8.23 -18.75 -11.57
CA GLY A 166 8.72 -17.38 -11.40
C GLY A 166 7.59 -16.34 -11.28
N SER A 167 6.43 -16.57 -11.90
CA SER A 167 5.23 -15.75 -11.70
C SER A 167 4.58 -15.99 -10.33
N LYS A 168 4.47 -17.24 -9.87
CA LYS A 168 4.00 -17.58 -8.51
C LYS A 168 4.89 -16.96 -7.43
N ALA A 169 6.22 -17.04 -7.61
CA ALA A 169 7.20 -16.46 -6.69
C ALA A 169 7.02 -14.94 -6.56
N ARG A 170 6.95 -14.21 -7.69
CA ARG A 170 6.69 -12.76 -7.69
C ARG A 170 5.35 -12.41 -7.05
N ASN A 171 4.27 -13.14 -7.37
CA ASN A 171 2.96 -12.92 -6.73
C ASN A 171 3.01 -13.16 -5.21
N LYS A 172 3.78 -14.15 -4.72
CA LYS A 172 3.97 -14.40 -3.29
C LYS A 172 4.70 -13.24 -2.60
N VAL A 173 5.73 -12.67 -3.23
CA VAL A 173 6.45 -11.50 -2.71
C VAL A 173 5.54 -10.26 -2.69
N LEU A 174 4.88 -9.95 -3.81
CA LEU A 174 3.93 -8.83 -3.92
C LEU A 174 2.78 -8.94 -2.90
N ALA A 175 2.27 -10.14 -2.63
CA ALA A 175 1.24 -10.36 -1.61
C ALA A 175 1.75 -10.09 -0.18
N VAL A 176 3.03 -10.34 0.11
CA VAL A 176 3.66 -9.98 1.39
C VAL A 176 3.88 -8.47 1.47
N GLU A 177 4.38 -7.84 0.41
CA GLU A 177 4.56 -6.38 0.33
C GLU A 177 3.22 -5.63 0.53
N VAL A 178 2.16 -6.04 -0.15
CA VAL A 178 0.80 -5.48 0.02
C VAL A 178 0.29 -5.69 1.46
N LYS A 179 0.62 -6.80 2.12
CA LYS A 179 0.28 -7.01 3.54
C LYS A 179 1.05 -6.05 4.46
N THR A 180 2.35 -5.86 4.21
CA THR A 180 3.21 -4.92 4.97
C THR A 180 2.75 -3.48 4.78
N LEU A 181 2.48 -3.04 3.54
CA LEU A 181 1.98 -1.71 3.24
C LEU A 181 0.61 -1.46 3.90
N LYS A 182 -0.31 -2.44 3.88
CA LYS A 182 -1.57 -2.34 4.62
C LYS A 182 -1.37 -2.21 6.14
N SER A 183 -0.37 -2.89 6.70
CA SER A 183 -0.01 -2.74 8.12
C SER A 183 0.54 -1.35 8.42
N GLN A 184 1.40 -0.79 7.55
CA GLN A 184 1.93 0.57 7.70
C GLN A 184 0.82 1.63 7.58
N ILE A 185 -0.09 1.49 6.62
CA ILE A 185 -1.27 2.37 6.47
C ILE A 185 -2.15 2.29 7.72
N ALA A 186 -2.40 1.09 8.27
CA ALA A 186 -3.15 0.95 9.52
C ALA A 186 -2.47 1.68 10.69
N THR A 187 -1.14 1.60 10.83
CA THR A 187 -0.39 2.35 11.86
C THR A 187 -0.46 3.87 11.65
N LEU A 188 -0.43 4.35 10.39
CA LEU A 188 -0.57 5.78 10.08
C LEU A 188 -1.99 6.30 10.36
N LEU A 189 -3.03 5.53 10.02
CA LEU A 189 -4.41 5.83 10.36
C LEU A 189 -4.62 5.86 11.88
N GLU A 190 -3.98 4.96 12.62
CA GLU A 190 -4.05 4.96 14.09
C GLU A 190 -3.40 6.21 14.69
N LYS A 191 -2.24 6.64 14.18
CA LYS A 191 -1.61 7.92 14.56
C LYS A 191 -2.54 9.11 14.28
N GLY A 192 -3.14 9.17 13.09
CA GLY A 192 -4.08 10.23 12.73
C GLY A 192 -5.23 10.40 13.74
N LYS A 193 -5.76 9.31 14.31
CA LYS A 193 -6.75 9.41 15.40
C LYS A 193 -6.18 10.02 16.68
N HIS A 194 -4.95 9.68 17.06
CA HIS A 194 -4.31 10.26 18.25
C HIS A 194 -4.02 11.76 18.03
N ASP A 195 -3.68 12.15 16.80
CA ASP A 195 -3.53 13.54 16.40
C ASP A 195 -4.88 14.29 16.42
N ASP A 196 -5.96 13.68 15.90
CA ASP A 196 -7.34 14.19 15.96
C ASP A 196 -7.84 14.34 17.42
N GLU A 197 -7.55 13.36 18.29
CA GLU A 197 -7.86 13.41 19.72
C GLU A 197 -7.11 14.54 20.43
N LEU A 198 -5.82 14.72 20.13
CA LEU A 198 -5.00 15.82 20.65
C LEU A 198 -5.54 17.19 20.18
N VAL A 199 -5.89 17.33 18.90
CA VAL A 199 -6.54 18.53 18.36
C VAL A 199 -7.89 18.77 19.05
N GLY A 200 -8.68 17.73 19.31
CA GLY A 200 -9.93 17.82 20.06
C GLY A 200 -9.75 18.31 21.50
N VAL A 201 -8.71 17.87 22.20
CA VAL A 201 -8.35 18.35 23.54
C VAL A 201 -7.91 19.82 23.51
N LEU A 202 -7.05 20.20 22.56
CA LEU A 202 -6.58 21.58 22.42
C LEU A 202 -7.72 22.55 22.06
N LEU A 203 -8.61 22.18 21.13
CA LEU A 203 -9.82 22.96 20.80
C LEU A 203 -10.78 23.09 21.99
N LYS A 204 -10.87 22.07 22.85
CA LYS A 204 -11.64 22.14 24.09
C LYS A 204 -11.03 23.12 25.09
N GLN A 205 -9.71 23.09 25.28
CA GLN A 205 -8.98 24.05 26.12
C GLN A 205 -9.12 25.49 25.60
N GLN A 206 -8.98 25.69 24.29
CA GLN A 206 -9.15 27.00 23.65
C GLN A 206 -10.57 27.55 23.87
N ARG A 207 -11.61 26.70 23.77
CA ARG A 207 -12.99 27.08 24.07
C ARG A 207 -13.16 27.49 25.54
N GLN A 208 -12.63 26.72 26.48
CA GLN A 208 -12.71 27.04 27.91
C GLN A 208 -12.01 28.36 28.25
N LEU A 209 -10.87 28.67 27.61
CA LEU A 209 -10.20 29.97 27.76
C LEU A 209 -11.03 31.12 27.19
N HIS A 210 -11.76 30.91 26.09
CA HIS A 210 -12.66 31.90 25.50
C HIS A 210 -13.89 32.14 26.40
N GLU A 211 -14.49 31.08 26.94
CA GLU A 211 -15.59 31.16 27.92
C GLU A 211 -15.18 31.93 29.19
N VAL A 212 -13.96 31.72 29.70
CA VAL A 212 -13.41 32.50 30.82
C VAL A 212 -13.20 33.97 30.45
N LEU A 213 -12.71 34.27 29.24
CA LEU A 213 -12.51 35.64 28.76
C LEU A 213 -13.85 36.39 28.59
N ASP A 214 -14.88 35.72 28.04
CA ASP A 214 -16.24 36.25 27.93
C ASP A 214 -16.85 36.53 29.32
N HIS A 215 -16.66 35.62 30.29
CA HIS A 215 -17.11 35.85 31.66
C HIS A 215 -16.40 37.03 32.32
N LEU A 216 -15.08 37.18 32.15
CA LEU A 216 -14.32 38.33 32.65
C LEU A 216 -14.77 39.64 32.00
N SER A 217 -14.98 39.67 30.68
CA SER A 217 -15.51 40.82 29.94
C SER A 217 -16.92 41.23 30.40
N GLN A 218 -17.81 40.25 30.61
CA GLN A 218 -19.14 40.49 31.18
C GLN A 218 -19.09 40.98 32.64
N GLN A 219 -18.12 40.53 33.42
CA GLN A 219 -17.90 41.01 34.79
C GLN A 219 -17.38 42.45 34.79
N GLU A 220 -16.41 42.77 33.93
CA GLU A 220 -15.86 44.13 33.78
C GLU A 220 -16.95 45.12 33.33
N MET A 221 -17.80 44.74 32.36
CA MET A 221 -18.99 45.49 31.96
C MET A 221 -19.92 45.77 33.14
N LYS A 222 -20.25 44.75 33.95
CA LYS A 222 -21.12 44.91 35.13
C LYS A 222 -20.50 45.84 36.17
N SER A 223 -19.20 45.68 36.47
CA SER A 223 -18.46 46.54 37.38
C SER A 223 -18.50 48.01 36.92
N LYS A 224 -18.19 48.29 35.65
CA LYS A 224 -18.24 49.64 35.07
C LYS A 224 -19.65 50.25 35.15
N VAL A 225 -20.71 49.48 34.91
CA VAL A 225 -22.09 49.96 35.05
C VAL A 225 -22.43 50.29 36.51
N THR A 226 -22.03 49.44 37.47
CA THR A 226 -22.25 49.74 38.90
C THR A 226 -21.44 50.95 39.38
N GLU A 227 -20.20 51.11 38.91
CA GLU A 227 -19.33 52.25 39.23
C GLU A 227 -19.87 53.55 38.63
N GLN A 228 -20.33 53.54 37.38
CA GLN A 228 -21.01 54.68 36.75
C GLN A 228 -22.31 55.05 37.47
N SER A 229 -23.12 54.07 37.87
CA SER A 229 -24.36 54.32 38.64
C SER A 229 -24.05 54.96 40.00
N LEU A 230 -23.03 54.48 40.72
CA LEU A 230 -22.61 55.04 42.01
C LEU A 230 -22.04 56.45 41.85
N SER A 231 -21.23 56.68 40.80
CA SER A 231 -20.68 57.99 40.46
C SER A 231 -21.77 59.01 40.09
N GLN A 232 -22.79 58.59 39.31
CA GLN A 232 -23.96 59.43 39.02
C GLN A 232 -24.75 59.78 40.29
N GLN A 233 -24.97 58.80 41.19
CA GLN A 233 -25.63 59.05 42.47
C GLN A 233 -24.85 60.06 43.32
N LEU A 234 -23.55 59.83 43.54
CA LEU A 234 -22.67 60.73 44.30
C LEU A 234 -22.62 62.14 43.70
N ASN A 235 -22.61 62.27 42.36
CA ASN A 235 -22.65 63.56 41.70
C ASN A 235 -24.00 64.28 41.90
N SER A 236 -25.12 63.55 41.89
CA SER A 236 -26.44 64.13 42.18
C SER A 236 -26.57 64.60 43.64
N GLU A 237 -25.99 63.85 44.58
CA GLU A 237 -25.95 64.18 46.01
C GLU A 237 -24.99 65.36 46.31
N ALA A 238 -23.84 65.41 45.64
CA ALA A 238 -22.97 66.58 45.65
C ALA A 238 -23.67 67.83 45.08
N GLN A 239 -24.52 67.67 44.06
CA GLN A 239 -25.28 68.78 43.47
C GLN A 239 -26.40 69.30 44.40
N THR A 240 -27.09 68.43 45.15
CA THR A 240 -28.09 68.86 46.15
C THR A 240 -27.44 69.46 47.40
N HIS A 241 -26.29 68.94 47.84
CA HIS A 241 -25.48 69.58 48.88
C HIS A 241 -24.97 70.96 48.43
N SER A 242 -24.52 71.09 47.17
CA SER A 242 -24.07 72.36 46.60
C SER A 242 -25.19 73.42 46.57
N SER A 243 -26.40 73.06 46.11
CA SER A 243 -27.54 73.99 46.11
C SER A 243 -28.00 74.37 47.51
N LEU A 244 -27.99 73.43 48.48
CA LEU A 244 -28.24 73.71 49.89
C LEU A 244 -27.18 74.66 50.50
N ILE A 245 -25.90 74.47 50.18
CA ILE A 245 -24.82 75.36 50.62
C ILE A 245 -25.00 76.78 50.04
N VAL A 246 -25.46 76.91 48.79
CA VAL A 246 -25.79 78.23 48.19
C VAL A 246 -26.98 78.88 48.92
N GLN A 247 -28.04 78.14 49.23
CA GLN A 247 -29.18 78.65 50.00
C GLN A 247 -28.78 79.08 51.41
N LEU A 248 -27.95 78.29 52.10
CA LEU A 248 -27.44 78.64 53.43
C LEU A 248 -26.54 79.87 53.39
N ARG A 249 -25.65 80.00 52.40
CA ARG A 249 -24.82 81.20 52.20
C ARG A 249 -25.65 82.45 51.93
N GLN A 250 -26.71 82.34 51.12
CA GLN A 250 -27.65 83.43 50.87
C GLN A 250 -28.36 83.85 52.17
N MET A 251 -28.90 82.90 52.94
CA MET A 251 -29.58 83.19 54.20
C MET A 251 -28.64 83.74 55.29
N VAL A 252 -27.35 83.37 55.27
CA VAL A 252 -26.31 83.98 56.12
C VAL A 252 -26.05 85.43 55.69
N SER A 253 -25.85 85.69 54.39
CA SER A 253 -25.67 87.05 53.84
C SER A 253 -26.84 87.99 54.17
N GLU A 254 -28.08 87.48 54.07
CA GLU A 254 -29.30 88.21 54.45
C GLU A 254 -29.34 88.54 55.95
N ARG A 255 -28.91 87.62 56.82
CA ARG A 255 -28.81 87.89 58.26
C ARG A 255 -27.66 88.82 58.60
N GLU A 256 -26.50 88.69 57.96
CA GLU A 256 -25.37 89.63 58.13
C GLU A 256 -25.76 91.05 57.70
N ALA A 257 -26.54 91.19 56.62
CA ALA A 257 -27.08 92.48 56.19
C ALA A 257 -28.06 93.05 57.24
N LYS A 258 -29.00 92.26 57.75
CA LYS A 258 -29.94 92.69 58.80
C LYS A 258 -29.23 92.99 60.13
N VAL A 259 -28.17 92.27 60.47
CA VAL A 259 -27.32 92.57 61.64
C VAL A 259 -26.65 93.92 61.47
N LYS A 260 -26.02 94.20 60.32
CA LYS A 260 -25.41 95.52 60.05
C LYS A 260 -26.42 96.66 60.11
N GLU A 261 -27.63 96.46 59.56
CA GLU A 261 -28.73 97.43 59.64
C GLU A 261 -29.13 97.71 61.11
N LEU A 262 -29.28 96.66 61.93
CA LEU A 262 -29.58 96.80 63.37
C LEU A 262 -28.41 97.39 64.17
N GLU A 263 -27.16 97.10 63.81
CA GLU A 263 -25.97 97.73 64.39
C GLU A 263 -25.93 99.23 64.06
N GLU A 264 -26.31 99.63 62.85
CA GLU A 264 -26.45 101.04 62.46
C GLU A 264 -27.63 101.73 63.18
N GLU A 265 -28.78 101.07 63.35
CA GLU A 265 -29.89 101.58 64.17
C GLU A 265 -29.46 101.77 65.64
N VAL A 266 -28.84 100.76 66.26
CA VAL A 266 -28.34 100.83 67.64
C VAL A 266 -27.28 101.93 67.78
N LYS A 267 -26.36 102.07 66.82
CA LYS A 267 -25.35 103.15 66.80
C LYS A 267 -25.99 104.54 66.71
N GLN A 268 -27.05 104.70 65.91
CA GLN A 268 -27.82 105.95 65.85
C GLN A 268 -28.61 106.23 67.14
N LEU A 269 -29.15 105.19 67.80
CA LEU A 269 -29.84 105.32 69.08
C LEU A 269 -28.88 105.72 70.20
N VAL A 270 -27.70 105.08 70.29
CA VAL A 270 -26.65 105.46 71.24
C VAL A 270 -26.15 106.88 70.98
N GLN A 271 -26.01 107.32 69.72
CA GLN A 271 -25.70 108.72 69.41
C GLN A 271 -26.79 109.71 69.86
N LYS A 272 -28.08 109.35 69.79
CA LYS A 272 -29.18 110.16 70.33
C LYS A 272 -29.20 110.17 71.86
N GLU A 273 -28.91 109.05 72.50
CA GLU A 273 -28.84 108.94 73.96
C GLU A 273 -27.66 109.73 74.54
N GLN A 274 -26.50 109.70 73.88
CA GLN A 274 -25.35 110.55 74.20
C GLN A 274 -25.61 112.06 73.97
N GLN A 275 -26.63 112.44 73.20
CA GLN A 275 -27.08 113.83 73.07
C GLN A 275 -28.04 114.27 74.19
N GLN A 276 -28.46 113.38 75.11
CA GLN A 276 -29.39 113.71 76.19
C GLN A 276 -28.82 113.62 77.62
N LYS A 277 -27.56 113.24 77.84
CA LYS A 277 -26.98 113.17 79.20
C LYS A 277 -25.46 113.42 79.29
N MET A 278 -25.06 114.03 80.42
CA MET A 278 -23.70 114.33 80.87
C MET A 278 -23.70 114.38 82.41
N PRO A 279 -22.55 114.19 83.10
CA PRO A 279 -21.64 113.04 83.15
C PRO A 279 -21.96 112.19 84.43
N THR A 280 -21.15 111.34 85.11
CA THR A 280 -19.68 111.25 85.33
C THR A 280 -19.32 109.89 86.02
N SER A 281 -18.06 109.41 85.88
CA SER A 281 -17.13 108.77 86.89
C SER A 281 -17.67 107.88 88.05
N GLU A 282 -17.04 106.78 88.55
CA GLU A 282 -15.87 105.92 88.22
C GLU A 282 -15.88 104.66 89.13
N ALA A 283 -15.22 103.56 88.74
CA ALA A 283 -14.57 102.57 89.65
C ALA A 283 -13.67 101.57 88.88
N GLN A 284 -12.64 101.00 89.53
CA GLN A 284 -11.50 100.31 88.90
C GLN A 284 -11.56 98.76 88.92
N TYR A 285 -11.01 98.14 87.85
CA TYR A 285 -10.07 97.00 87.71
C TYR A 285 -9.75 96.04 88.91
N PRO A 286 -9.19 94.80 88.74
CA PRO A 286 -8.35 94.32 87.61
C PRO A 286 -8.38 92.83 87.12
N SER A 287 -8.09 92.64 85.82
CA SER A 287 -7.12 91.72 85.15
C SER A 287 -7.07 90.15 85.25
N ASN A 288 -6.69 89.56 84.08
CA ASN A 288 -5.92 88.31 83.81
C ASN A 288 -6.60 86.91 83.79
N LEU A 289 -6.10 85.87 83.06
CA LEU A 289 -5.41 85.75 81.75
C LEU A 289 -5.18 84.26 81.35
N THR A 290 -5.39 83.85 80.07
CA THR A 290 -4.86 82.66 79.30
C THR A 290 -5.64 82.59 77.96
N HIS A 291 -5.14 82.44 76.72
CA HIS A 291 -4.04 81.67 76.08
C HIS A 291 -4.25 80.14 76.23
N VAL A 292 -4.67 79.38 75.21
CA VAL A 292 -3.94 78.89 74.01
C VAL A 292 -5.01 78.29 73.04
N ASP A 293 -5.04 78.33 71.71
CA ASP A 293 -4.34 79.01 70.58
C ASP A 293 -5.29 78.87 69.31
N SER A 294 -5.03 79.07 68.01
CA SER A 294 -3.82 79.26 67.16
C SER A 294 -4.15 80.00 65.83
N PHE A 295 -3.24 79.97 64.83
CA PHE A 295 -3.36 80.36 63.40
C PHE A 295 -4.53 79.70 62.64
N GLY A 296 -4.94 80.17 61.44
CA GLY A 296 -4.49 81.31 60.61
C GLY A 296 -5.14 81.27 59.21
N GLU A 297 -5.17 82.38 58.47
CA GLU A 297 -6.14 82.59 57.38
C GLU A 297 -5.60 82.45 55.92
N HIS A 298 -6.56 82.48 54.97
CA HIS A 298 -6.45 82.77 53.53
C HIS A 298 -6.14 81.63 52.54
N SER A 299 -6.23 81.99 51.25
CA SER A 299 -6.56 81.15 50.09
C SER A 299 -5.82 81.66 48.84
N LEU A 300 -5.60 80.80 47.83
CA LEU A 300 -5.91 81.01 46.40
C LEU A 300 -5.05 80.18 45.41
N HIS A 301 -5.65 79.90 44.24
CA HIS A 301 -5.07 79.67 42.89
C HIS A 301 -3.87 78.73 42.60
N ARG A 302 -4.20 77.59 41.95
CA ARG A 302 -3.99 77.27 40.50
C ARG A 302 -2.59 77.39 39.84
N THR A 303 -2.30 76.47 38.90
CA THR A 303 -1.15 76.34 37.95
C THR A 303 0.08 75.59 38.52
N SER A 304 0.69 74.58 37.87
CA SER A 304 1.42 74.48 36.57
C SER A 304 2.83 75.12 36.67
N THR A 305 3.98 74.52 36.28
CA THR A 305 4.28 73.31 35.47
C THR A 305 5.77 72.89 35.60
N VAL A 306 6.17 71.73 35.03
CA VAL A 306 7.48 71.46 34.36
C VAL A 306 8.77 71.08 35.18
N GLU A 307 9.37 69.92 34.80
CA GLU A 307 10.82 69.48 34.76
C GLU A 307 11.74 69.49 36.03
N ASP A 308 12.78 68.64 36.20
CA ASP A 308 13.15 67.29 35.65
C ASP A 308 14.27 66.60 36.52
N GLU A 309 14.61 65.31 36.24
CA GLU A 309 15.80 64.45 36.58
C GLU A 309 16.65 64.73 37.87
N THR A 310 17.03 63.72 38.68
CA THR A 310 18.05 62.71 38.30
C THR A 310 18.14 61.47 39.24
N ALA A 311 18.33 60.29 38.62
CA ALA A 311 19.15 59.10 39.02
C ALA A 311 19.14 58.44 40.43
N GLY A 312 19.06 57.09 40.46
CA GLY A 312 19.48 56.21 41.59
C GLY A 312 18.43 55.16 42.03
N SER A 313 18.26 53.98 41.41
CA SER A 313 19.12 52.76 41.39
C SER A 313 18.81 51.71 42.48
N LEU A 314 18.17 50.59 42.08
CA LEU A 314 18.16 49.22 42.67
C LEU A 314 17.74 49.06 44.16
N LEU A 315 16.87 48.12 44.58
CA LEU A 315 16.69 46.70 44.21
C LEU A 315 15.23 46.22 44.37
N SER A 316 14.90 45.06 43.79
CA SER A 316 13.61 44.36 43.98
C SER A 316 13.78 43.08 44.81
N ALA A 317 12.83 42.79 45.70
CA ALA A 317 12.83 41.62 46.58
C ALA A 317 11.54 40.79 46.47
N ARG A 318 11.72 39.46 46.42
CA ARG A 318 10.69 38.45 46.08
C ARG A 318 9.50 38.39 47.05
N SER A 319 8.30 38.21 46.50
CA SER A 319 7.19 37.55 47.20
C SER A 319 7.18 36.04 46.90
N VAL A 320 6.83 35.21 47.88
CA VAL A 320 6.74 33.75 47.77
C VAL A 320 5.29 33.26 47.91
N SER A 321 4.95 32.15 47.25
CA SER A 321 3.62 31.52 47.36
C SER A 321 3.54 30.57 48.57
N ALA A 322 2.35 30.46 49.16
CA ALA A 322 2.09 29.89 50.49
C ALA A 322 2.20 28.35 50.61
N MET A 323 2.97 27.70 49.72
CA MET A 323 3.21 26.24 49.74
C MET A 323 4.69 25.84 49.62
N GLY A 324 5.62 26.78 49.76
CA GLY A 324 7.03 26.48 50.07
C GLY A 324 7.92 25.94 48.93
N HIS A 325 7.42 25.82 47.69
CA HIS A 325 8.22 25.36 46.55
C HIS A 325 8.91 26.51 45.79
N ILE A 326 10.19 26.32 45.48
CA ILE A 326 10.94 27.16 44.53
C ILE A 326 10.75 26.57 43.14
N LEU A 327 10.15 27.33 42.21
CA LEU A 327 10.07 26.94 40.81
C LEU A 327 11.45 27.09 40.15
N VAL A 328 11.97 25.98 39.62
CA VAL A 328 13.17 25.94 38.76
C VAL A 328 12.69 25.84 37.32
N GLU A 329 12.93 26.89 36.54
CA GLU A 329 12.49 26.99 35.15
C GLU A 329 13.47 26.23 34.23
N SER A 330 13.00 25.12 33.64
CA SER A 330 13.80 24.30 32.72
C SER A 330 13.50 24.65 31.26
N SER A 331 14.55 24.87 30.47
CA SER A 331 14.47 25.54 29.17
C SER A 331 14.04 24.61 28.03
N ALA A 332 12.95 24.95 27.32
CA ALA A 332 12.45 24.16 26.17
C ALA A 332 11.81 24.97 25.03
N ALA A 333 12.15 26.26 24.86
CA ALA A 333 11.80 27.05 23.67
C ALA A 333 12.78 28.21 23.46
N GLN A 334 13.70 28.10 22.50
CA GLN A 334 14.61 29.21 22.14
C GLN A 334 13.98 30.07 21.02
N SER A 335 13.39 31.19 21.42
CA SER A 335 13.08 32.32 20.53
C SER A 335 14.05 33.47 20.83
N PRO A 336 14.70 34.10 19.82
CA PRO A 336 15.74 35.09 20.07
C PRO A 336 15.18 36.49 20.38
N SER A 337 14.79 36.73 21.64
CA SER A 337 14.42 38.05 22.15
C SER A 337 15.63 38.79 22.74
N THR A 338 16.19 39.73 21.98
CA THR A 338 17.30 40.59 22.44
C THR A 338 16.83 41.71 23.36
N LEU A 339 17.39 41.75 24.57
CA LEU A 339 17.45 42.83 25.58
C LEU A 339 16.50 44.04 25.40
N ALA A 340 15.64 44.25 26.40
CA ALA A 340 15.01 45.55 26.66
C ALA A 340 15.65 46.23 27.88
N THR A 341 16.01 47.51 27.78
CA THR A 341 16.49 48.32 28.90
C THR A 341 15.92 49.73 28.81
N GLY A 342 14.98 50.07 29.70
CA GLY A 342 14.70 51.43 30.17
C GLY A 342 13.97 52.43 29.23
N ARG A 343 12.96 53.09 29.81
CA ARG A 343 12.40 54.42 29.47
C ARG A 343 11.72 54.64 28.09
N ASN A 344 10.39 54.59 28.15
CA ASN A 344 9.38 55.59 27.73
C ASN A 344 9.38 56.23 26.31
N SER A 345 8.13 56.43 25.84
CA SER A 345 7.65 57.28 24.73
C SER A 345 7.62 56.67 23.30
N SER A 346 6.69 57.19 22.49
CA SER A 346 6.35 56.78 21.10
C SER A 346 5.81 55.35 20.89
N MET A 347 4.50 55.14 21.07
CA MET A 347 3.85 53.85 20.77
C MET A 347 3.61 53.55 19.28
N ASN A 348 3.79 54.52 18.35
CA ASN A 348 3.32 54.36 16.96
C ASN A 348 4.40 53.87 15.98
N GLY A 349 5.67 53.74 16.38
CA GLY A 349 6.78 53.39 15.47
C GLY A 349 7.23 51.91 15.48
N ILE A 350 6.95 51.19 16.58
CA ILE A 350 7.52 49.85 16.82
C ILE A 350 6.68 48.74 16.16
N ASP A 351 5.37 48.91 16.15
CA ASP A 351 4.43 47.91 15.61
C ASP A 351 4.51 47.80 14.07
N VAL A 352 4.55 48.94 13.37
CA VAL A 352 4.61 48.99 11.89
C VAL A 352 5.83 48.26 11.34
N ASN A 353 7.02 48.47 11.93
CA ASN A 353 8.24 47.78 11.53
C ASN A 353 8.16 46.26 11.79
N THR A 354 7.51 45.85 12.88
CA THR A 354 7.33 44.43 13.24
C THR A 354 6.34 43.74 12.29
N LEU A 355 5.23 44.40 11.95
CA LEU A 355 4.28 43.96 10.92
C LEU A 355 4.92 43.93 9.53
N GLN A 356 5.82 44.85 9.20
CA GLN A 356 6.53 44.90 7.92
C GLN A 356 7.59 43.77 7.81
N LEU A 357 8.27 43.43 8.91
CA LEU A 357 9.10 42.22 9.05
C LEU A 357 8.26 40.95 8.83
N GLN A 358 7.09 40.81 9.47
CA GLN A 358 6.21 39.65 9.25
C GLN A 358 5.70 39.57 7.81
N CYS A 359 5.22 40.68 7.24
CA CYS A 359 4.75 40.74 5.85
C CYS A 359 5.85 40.39 4.83
N THR A 360 7.10 40.77 5.08
CA THR A 360 8.23 40.35 4.21
C THR A 360 8.58 38.88 4.40
N GLN A 361 8.60 38.35 5.63
CA GLN A 361 8.77 36.91 5.89
C GLN A 361 7.69 36.06 5.19
N TYR A 362 6.41 36.41 5.33
CA TYR A 362 5.31 35.71 4.66
C TYR A 362 5.42 35.78 3.14
N LYS A 363 5.81 36.94 2.58
CA LYS A 363 6.01 37.09 1.13
C LYS A 363 7.14 36.21 0.60
N SER A 364 8.24 36.10 1.34
CA SER A 364 9.37 35.25 0.96
C SER A 364 9.09 33.75 1.15
N LEU A 365 8.33 33.38 2.18
CA LEU A 365 7.85 32.01 2.37
C LEU A 365 6.89 31.61 1.23
N TYR A 366 5.97 32.49 0.86
CA TYR A 366 5.06 32.29 -0.27
C TYR A 366 5.83 32.08 -1.58
N GLN A 367 6.81 32.94 -1.89
CA GLN A 367 7.67 32.79 -3.09
C GLN A 367 8.47 31.47 -3.11
N ALA A 368 8.95 31.00 -1.95
CA ALA A 368 9.62 29.71 -1.85
C ALA A 368 8.66 28.53 -2.15
N VAL A 369 7.44 28.58 -1.60
CA VAL A 369 6.39 27.58 -1.81
C VAL A 369 5.86 27.59 -3.26
N GLU A 370 5.82 28.74 -3.94
CA GLU A 370 5.48 28.79 -5.37
C GLU A 370 6.52 28.07 -6.24
N VAL A 371 7.80 28.25 -5.96
CA VAL A 371 8.87 27.55 -6.71
C VAL A 371 8.90 26.06 -6.38
N GLU A 372 8.63 25.67 -5.13
CA GLU A 372 8.45 24.26 -4.76
C GLU A 372 7.25 23.63 -5.50
N ARG A 373 6.08 24.30 -5.50
CA ARG A 373 4.88 23.90 -6.25
C ARG A 373 5.19 23.68 -7.73
N ASP A 374 5.87 24.63 -8.37
CA ASP A 374 6.11 24.60 -9.82
C ASP A 374 7.15 23.52 -10.18
N LYS A 375 8.14 23.25 -9.32
CA LYS A 375 9.07 22.12 -9.46
C LYS A 375 8.42 20.76 -9.19
N LEU A 376 7.47 20.67 -8.25
CA LEU A 376 6.67 19.46 -8.06
C LEU A 376 5.76 19.18 -9.26
N LEU A 377 5.20 20.22 -9.89
CA LEU A 377 4.43 20.09 -11.14
C LEU A 377 5.31 19.63 -12.33
N GLU A 378 6.56 20.11 -12.44
CA GLU A 378 7.55 19.60 -13.41
C GLU A 378 7.82 18.11 -13.21
N LEU A 379 8.07 17.68 -11.95
CA LEU A 379 8.27 16.27 -11.60
C LEU A 379 7.03 15.41 -11.91
N VAL A 380 5.83 15.88 -11.59
CA VAL A 380 4.57 15.19 -11.92
C VAL A 380 4.40 15.05 -13.44
N SER A 381 4.71 16.09 -14.23
CA SER A 381 4.68 16.01 -15.70
C SER A 381 5.64 14.95 -16.26
N LEU A 382 6.84 14.84 -15.69
CA LEU A 382 7.83 13.83 -16.09
C LEU A 382 7.43 12.41 -15.66
N GLN A 383 6.86 12.24 -14.47
CA GLN A 383 6.32 10.96 -14.03
C GLN A 383 5.13 10.52 -14.89
N GLN A 384 4.22 11.44 -15.23
CA GLN A 384 3.07 11.18 -16.10
C GLN A 384 3.52 10.69 -17.49
N LYS A 385 4.44 11.41 -18.16
CA LYS A 385 5.03 10.99 -19.45
C LYS A 385 5.72 9.63 -19.37
N ARG A 386 6.39 9.34 -18.24
CA ARG A 386 7.07 8.06 -17.98
C ARG A 386 6.06 6.91 -17.81
N VAL A 387 4.90 7.16 -17.18
CA VAL A 387 3.79 6.22 -17.07
C VAL A 387 3.14 5.98 -18.43
N GLU A 388 2.84 7.03 -19.19
CA GLU A 388 2.27 6.96 -20.55
C GLU A 388 3.15 6.12 -21.48
N GLY A 389 4.44 6.45 -21.60
CA GLY A 389 5.41 5.68 -22.40
C GLY A 389 5.75 4.29 -21.84
N SER A 390 5.22 3.91 -20.66
CA SER A 390 5.22 2.52 -20.17
C SER A 390 3.93 1.77 -20.54
N SER A 391 2.79 2.48 -20.53
CA SER A 391 1.48 1.98 -20.96
C SER A 391 1.47 1.64 -22.46
N GLU A 392 2.05 2.51 -23.30
CA GLU A 392 2.22 2.25 -24.74
C GLU A 392 3.02 0.96 -25.01
N LYS A 393 4.10 0.72 -24.26
CA LYS A 393 4.92 -0.49 -24.37
C LYS A 393 4.17 -1.74 -23.92
N LEU A 394 3.30 -1.62 -22.92
CA LEU A 394 2.43 -2.69 -22.46
C LEU A 394 1.36 -3.02 -23.52
N LEU A 395 0.69 -2.01 -24.09
CA LEU A 395 -0.27 -2.16 -25.19
C LEU A 395 0.38 -2.79 -26.44
N GLU A 396 1.61 -2.40 -26.77
CA GLU A 396 2.39 -2.99 -27.86
C GLU A 396 2.73 -4.46 -27.61
N ALA A 397 3.12 -4.82 -26.38
CA ALA A 397 3.38 -6.19 -25.97
C ALA A 397 2.10 -7.05 -25.96
N GLU A 398 0.97 -6.49 -25.54
CA GLU A 398 -0.32 -7.17 -25.58
C GLU A 398 -0.79 -7.41 -27.02
N ARG A 399 -0.67 -6.42 -27.92
CA ARG A 399 -1.02 -6.61 -29.34
C ARG A 399 -0.20 -7.73 -29.99
N LYS A 400 1.10 -7.82 -29.66
CA LYS A 400 1.98 -8.92 -30.07
C LYS A 400 1.55 -10.27 -29.50
N LEU A 401 1.17 -10.31 -28.22
CA LEU A 401 0.64 -11.53 -27.58
C LEU A 401 -0.68 -12.00 -28.23
N GLN A 402 -1.57 -11.08 -28.58
CA GLN A 402 -2.82 -11.39 -29.29
C GLN A 402 -2.56 -11.96 -30.69
N GLU A 403 -1.63 -11.39 -31.45
CA GLU A 403 -1.24 -11.91 -32.76
C GLU A 403 -0.57 -13.29 -32.68
N VAL A 404 0.29 -13.54 -31.67
CA VAL A 404 0.86 -14.88 -31.41
C VAL A 404 -0.23 -15.89 -31.07
N ARG A 405 -1.20 -15.54 -30.21
CA ARG A 405 -2.37 -16.39 -29.91
C ARG A 405 -3.20 -16.70 -31.16
N ARG A 406 -3.44 -15.72 -32.02
CA ARG A 406 -4.16 -15.88 -33.30
C ARG A 406 -3.42 -16.84 -34.24
N ARG A 407 -2.09 -16.76 -34.31
CA ARG A 407 -1.25 -17.71 -35.06
C ARG A 407 -1.33 -19.13 -34.49
N SER A 408 -1.24 -19.29 -33.16
CA SER A 408 -1.39 -20.58 -32.48
C SER A 408 -2.71 -21.26 -32.84
N ALA A 409 -3.83 -20.55 -32.71
CA ALA A 409 -5.16 -21.08 -33.04
C ALA A 409 -5.30 -21.52 -34.51
N ILE A 410 -4.63 -20.83 -35.45
CA ILE A 410 -4.61 -21.23 -36.87
C ILE A 410 -3.77 -22.50 -37.07
N LEU A 411 -2.59 -22.59 -36.44
CA LEU A 411 -1.73 -23.77 -36.50
C LEU A 411 -2.39 -24.99 -35.85
N GLU A 412 -3.08 -24.81 -34.71
CA GLU A 412 -3.89 -25.83 -34.05
C GLU A 412 -5.05 -26.30 -34.95
N GLN A 413 -5.73 -25.40 -35.65
CA GLN A 413 -6.79 -25.77 -36.60
C GLN A 413 -6.23 -26.53 -37.82
N GLN A 414 -5.05 -26.14 -38.33
CA GLN A 414 -4.38 -26.85 -39.41
C GLN A 414 -3.92 -28.25 -38.97
N LEU A 415 -3.35 -28.38 -37.76
CA LEU A 415 -2.98 -29.65 -37.15
C LEU A 415 -4.20 -30.56 -36.94
N GLY A 416 -5.32 -30.00 -36.51
CA GLY A 416 -6.59 -30.71 -36.34
C GLY A 416 -7.13 -31.25 -37.67
N LYS A 417 -7.12 -30.44 -38.74
CA LYS A 417 -7.49 -30.86 -40.09
C LYS A 417 -6.57 -31.99 -40.61
N ALA A 418 -5.25 -31.80 -40.54
CA ALA A 418 -4.27 -32.80 -40.96
C ALA A 418 -4.45 -34.14 -40.22
N LYS A 419 -4.75 -34.13 -38.92
CA LYS A 419 -5.07 -35.34 -38.14
C LYS A 419 -6.38 -36.02 -38.57
N LEU A 420 -7.41 -35.26 -38.92
CA LEU A 420 -8.68 -35.81 -39.41
C LEU A 420 -8.56 -36.39 -40.82
N ASP A 421 -7.75 -35.79 -41.70
CA ASP A 421 -7.59 -36.26 -43.07
C ASP A 421 -6.64 -37.47 -43.14
N ALA A 422 -5.59 -37.51 -42.31
CA ALA A 422 -4.80 -38.73 -42.07
C ALA A 422 -5.61 -39.88 -41.44
N GLY A 423 -6.73 -39.56 -40.77
CA GLY A 423 -7.69 -40.54 -40.24
C GLY A 423 -8.68 -41.10 -41.29
N LYS A 424 -8.74 -40.53 -42.50
CA LYS A 424 -9.66 -40.96 -43.58
C LYS A 424 -8.96 -41.77 -44.67
N SER A 425 -7.64 -41.75 -44.74
CA SER A 425 -6.86 -42.34 -45.83
C SER A 425 -6.60 -43.85 -45.70
N HIS A 426 -7.52 -44.62 -45.07
CA HIS A 426 -7.31 -46.06 -44.88
C HIS A 426 -8.60 -46.91 -44.83
N ASP A 427 -9.35 -46.98 -45.94
CA ASP A 427 -10.31 -48.06 -46.21
C ASP A 427 -9.76 -48.99 -47.31
N PRO A 428 -9.19 -50.16 -46.96
CA PRO A 428 -8.62 -51.12 -47.92
C PRO A 428 -9.65 -52.15 -48.42
N SER A 429 -10.88 -51.71 -48.74
CA SER A 429 -11.95 -52.59 -49.22
C SER A 429 -12.00 -52.67 -50.76
N LYS A 430 -11.81 -53.89 -51.28
CA LYS A 430 -11.86 -54.31 -52.70
C LYS A 430 -10.71 -53.81 -53.61
N HIS A 431 -9.68 -54.65 -53.71
CA HIS A 431 -9.51 -55.36 -54.99
C HIS A 431 -9.10 -56.82 -54.74
N ASN A 432 -9.79 -57.74 -55.42
CA ASN A 432 -9.57 -59.17 -55.31
C ASN A 432 -8.52 -59.63 -56.34
N ASN A 433 -7.37 -60.13 -55.89
CA ASN A 433 -6.68 -61.15 -56.67
C ASN A 433 -5.81 -62.09 -55.82
N LYS A 434 -5.54 -63.26 -56.38
CA LYS A 434 -4.89 -64.40 -55.69
C LYS A 434 -3.37 -64.25 -55.70
N ASN A 435 -2.71 -64.56 -54.59
CA ASN A 435 -1.78 -65.71 -54.49
C ASN A 435 -1.10 -65.85 -53.11
N LYS A 436 -0.98 -67.10 -52.66
CA LYS A 436 0.04 -67.58 -51.70
C LYS A 436 1.39 -67.68 -52.45
N PRO A 437 2.59 -67.63 -51.81
CA PRO A 437 2.92 -68.54 -50.70
C PRO A 437 3.90 -68.03 -49.61
N ASN A 438 4.02 -68.90 -48.60
CA ASN A 438 5.18 -69.22 -47.74
C ASN A 438 6.30 -68.17 -47.55
N LEU A 439 6.51 -67.77 -46.29
CA LEU A 439 7.85 -67.39 -45.80
C LEU A 439 8.63 -68.66 -45.43
N SER A 440 9.86 -68.78 -45.91
CA SER A 440 10.86 -69.73 -45.42
C SER A 440 12.19 -68.99 -45.23
N SER A 441 12.63 -68.85 -43.99
CA SER A 441 13.83 -68.10 -43.62
C SER A 441 15.11 -68.91 -43.82
N SER A 442 16.10 -68.34 -44.53
CA SER A 442 17.47 -68.85 -44.58
C SER A 442 18.46 -67.73 -44.85
N GLY A 443 19.67 -67.84 -44.29
CA GLY A 443 20.75 -66.83 -44.40
C GLY A 443 20.53 -65.58 -43.53
N GLY A 444 21.55 -65.03 -42.86
CA GLY A 444 22.91 -65.56 -42.69
C GLY A 444 23.78 -64.55 -41.94
N ARG A 445 23.93 -64.71 -40.63
CA ARG A 445 24.87 -63.88 -39.85
C ARG A 445 26.31 -64.34 -40.12
N GLN A 446 27.09 -63.54 -40.83
CA GLN A 446 28.53 -63.51 -40.58
C GLN A 446 28.82 -62.48 -39.48
N SER A 447 29.64 -62.88 -38.52
CA SER A 447 30.05 -62.07 -37.38
C SER A 447 31.51 -61.69 -37.52
N LEU A 448 31.84 -60.43 -37.24
CA LEU A 448 33.18 -60.02 -36.86
C LEU A 448 33.06 -59.28 -35.52
N ASN A 449 33.42 -59.97 -34.44
CA ASN A 449 33.63 -59.34 -33.13
C ASN A 449 34.86 -58.43 -33.19
N PRO A 450 34.92 -57.43 -32.30
CA PRO A 450 36.01 -57.47 -31.33
C PRO A 450 35.52 -57.51 -29.87
N SER A 451 36.03 -58.48 -29.12
CA SER A 451 36.14 -58.44 -27.66
C SER A 451 37.08 -57.28 -27.25
N SER A 452 37.03 -56.67 -26.06
CA SER A 452 36.21 -56.88 -24.86
C SER A 452 36.42 -55.71 -23.88
N SER A 453 35.37 -55.20 -23.22
CA SER A 453 35.49 -54.55 -21.89
C SER A 453 34.13 -54.21 -21.26
N ARG A 454 33.85 -54.85 -20.11
CA ARG A 454 32.93 -54.43 -19.02
C ARG A 454 31.42 -54.37 -19.32
N ASP A 455 30.69 -55.15 -18.53
CA ASP A 455 29.24 -55.09 -18.35
C ASP A 455 28.82 -53.80 -17.61
N LEU A 456 27.93 -53.02 -18.22
CA LEU A 456 27.08 -52.02 -17.55
C LEU A 456 25.70 -51.98 -18.24
N PRO A 457 24.61 -51.68 -17.51
CA PRO A 457 23.26 -51.71 -18.06
C PRO A 457 22.98 -50.52 -19.00
N PRO A 458 22.10 -50.69 -20.02
CA PRO A 458 21.84 -49.66 -21.02
C PRO A 458 20.93 -48.54 -20.50
N ALA A 459 21.54 -47.55 -19.84
CA ALA A 459 20.88 -46.30 -19.46
C ALA A 459 21.69 -45.10 -19.97
N MET A 460 21.02 -44.19 -20.68
CA MET A 460 21.51 -42.88 -21.11
C MET A 460 22.77 -42.85 -22.00
N ALA A 461 22.58 -43.19 -23.28
CA ALA A 461 23.39 -42.65 -24.38
C ALA A 461 22.56 -41.60 -25.14
N VAL A 462 22.32 -40.45 -24.52
CA VAL A 462 21.95 -39.22 -25.26
C VAL A 462 23.20 -38.79 -26.00
N SER A 463 23.12 -38.42 -27.29
CA SER A 463 24.31 -37.94 -27.99
C SER A 463 24.86 -36.70 -27.30
N SER A 464 26.17 -36.66 -27.06
CA SER A 464 26.85 -35.53 -26.41
C SER A 464 26.53 -34.20 -27.10
N ASP A 465 26.35 -34.23 -28.43
CA ASP A 465 26.00 -33.07 -29.26
C ASP A 465 24.63 -32.49 -28.88
N ALA A 466 23.63 -33.33 -28.57
CA ALA A 466 22.30 -32.86 -28.18
C ALA A 466 22.32 -32.23 -26.78
N GLN A 467 23.19 -32.71 -25.88
CA GLN A 467 23.39 -32.08 -24.57
C GLN A 467 24.15 -30.75 -24.69
N LEU A 468 25.13 -30.67 -25.60
CA LEU A 468 25.82 -29.43 -25.95
C LEU A 468 24.86 -28.40 -26.58
N GLU A 469 23.99 -28.82 -27.50
CA GLU A 469 23.00 -27.95 -28.14
C GLU A 469 21.94 -27.47 -27.13
N GLU A 470 21.46 -28.33 -26.24
CA GLU A 470 20.56 -27.92 -25.16
C GLU A 470 21.24 -26.88 -24.25
N LEU A 471 22.47 -27.15 -23.78
CA LEU A 471 23.24 -26.21 -22.95
C LEU A 471 23.51 -24.88 -23.67
N ASN A 472 23.80 -24.92 -24.98
CA ASN A 472 24.02 -23.73 -25.79
C ASN A 472 22.73 -22.89 -25.90
N THR A 473 21.57 -23.50 -26.17
CA THR A 473 20.30 -22.75 -26.19
C THR A 473 19.91 -22.18 -24.83
N ARG A 474 20.17 -22.92 -23.72
CA ARG A 474 19.98 -22.40 -22.36
C ARG A 474 20.92 -21.22 -22.07
N LEU A 475 22.16 -21.27 -22.54
CA LEU A 475 23.13 -20.18 -22.43
C LEU A 475 22.67 -18.93 -23.20
N THR A 476 22.19 -19.08 -24.44
CA THR A 476 21.62 -17.96 -25.22
C THR A 476 20.45 -17.32 -24.49
N ILE A 477 19.49 -18.10 -23.99
CA ILE A 477 18.34 -17.59 -23.22
C ILE A 477 18.81 -16.83 -21.97
N GLN A 478 19.78 -17.36 -21.22
CA GLN A 478 20.34 -16.67 -20.05
C GLN A 478 21.11 -15.39 -20.42
N MET A 479 21.79 -15.35 -21.57
CA MET A 479 22.45 -14.14 -22.07
C MET A 479 21.43 -13.06 -22.45
N ASP A 480 20.34 -13.43 -23.13
CA ASP A 480 19.25 -12.52 -23.49
C ASP A 480 18.49 -12.01 -22.25
N GLU A 481 18.19 -12.88 -21.27
CA GLU A 481 17.59 -12.49 -20.00
C GLU A 481 18.50 -11.54 -19.21
N ASN A 482 19.81 -11.81 -19.13
CA ASN A 482 20.77 -10.89 -18.50
C ASN A 482 20.89 -9.56 -19.26
N GLY A 483 20.84 -9.58 -20.60
CA GLY A 483 20.82 -8.38 -21.43
C GLY A 483 19.58 -7.51 -21.16
N ALA A 484 18.40 -8.13 -21.11
CA ALA A 484 17.13 -7.47 -20.78
C ALA A 484 17.14 -6.90 -19.35
N LEU A 485 17.57 -7.69 -18.36
CA LEU A 485 17.68 -7.26 -16.96
C LEU A 485 18.67 -6.11 -16.78
N LYS A 486 19.83 -6.17 -17.42
CA LYS A 486 20.85 -5.09 -17.40
C LYS A 486 20.31 -3.80 -18.03
N THR A 487 19.59 -3.91 -19.15
CA THR A 487 18.94 -2.77 -19.82
C THR A 487 17.84 -2.15 -18.95
N ALA A 488 17.00 -2.99 -18.33
CA ALA A 488 15.97 -2.54 -17.40
C ALA A 488 16.57 -1.83 -16.18
N LEU A 489 17.60 -2.41 -15.56
CA LEU A 489 18.32 -1.82 -14.42
C LEU A 489 18.96 -0.47 -14.78
N GLN A 490 19.63 -0.37 -15.92
CA GLN A 490 20.20 0.90 -16.41
C GLN A 490 19.12 1.97 -16.65
N SER A 491 17.98 1.58 -17.23
CA SER A 491 16.84 2.49 -17.45
C SER A 491 16.21 2.97 -16.14
N THR A 492 16.03 2.08 -15.16
CA THR A 492 15.55 2.44 -13.81
C THR A 492 16.54 3.33 -13.06
N LEU A 493 17.84 3.02 -13.14
CA LEU A 493 18.90 3.82 -12.51
C LEU A 493 18.96 5.23 -13.10
N LYS A 494 18.89 5.38 -14.43
CA LYS A 494 18.83 6.69 -15.09
C LYS A 494 17.58 7.48 -14.67
N ALA A 495 16.41 6.84 -14.66
CA ALA A 495 15.17 7.48 -14.21
C ALA A 495 15.25 7.96 -12.74
N LYS A 496 15.95 7.23 -11.87
CA LYS A 496 16.19 7.66 -10.47
C LYS A 496 17.26 8.74 -10.31
N GLN A 497 18.24 8.81 -11.21
CA GLN A 497 19.15 9.96 -11.28
C GLN A 497 18.42 11.22 -11.75
N GLU A 498 17.54 11.12 -12.75
CA GLU A 498 16.67 12.22 -13.21
C GLU A 498 15.74 12.73 -12.10
N ASP A 499 15.03 11.82 -11.41
CA ASP A 499 14.17 12.16 -10.27
C ASP A 499 14.98 12.90 -9.17
N LEU A 500 16.15 12.37 -8.82
CA LEU A 500 16.99 12.90 -7.73
C LEU A 500 17.64 14.25 -8.08
N ALA A 501 18.02 14.47 -9.34
CA ALA A 501 18.55 15.74 -9.80
C ALA A 501 17.50 16.87 -9.68
N LEU A 502 16.23 16.59 -10.00
CA LEU A 502 15.12 17.55 -9.85
C LEU A 502 14.86 17.89 -8.37
N TYR A 503 14.91 16.91 -7.46
CA TYR A 503 14.82 17.19 -6.03
C TYR A 503 16.00 18.05 -5.52
N GLN A 504 17.23 17.82 -6.01
CA GLN A 504 18.40 18.62 -5.64
C GLN A 504 18.31 20.05 -6.19
N ASP A 505 17.83 20.23 -7.41
CA ASP A 505 17.56 21.54 -8.02
C ASP A 505 16.50 22.32 -7.22
N MET A 506 15.34 21.71 -6.97
CA MET A 506 14.25 22.29 -6.17
C MET A 506 14.71 22.76 -4.79
N VAL A 507 15.39 21.89 -4.02
CA VAL A 507 15.91 22.24 -2.68
C VAL A 507 16.96 23.35 -2.75
N SER A 508 17.78 23.39 -3.80
CA SER A 508 18.78 24.43 -4.01
C SER A 508 18.14 25.79 -4.32
N GLN A 509 17.13 25.82 -5.19
CA GLN A 509 16.39 27.04 -5.54
C GLN A 509 15.60 27.59 -4.35
N VAL A 510 14.86 26.75 -3.62
CA VAL A 510 14.14 27.12 -2.39
C VAL A 510 15.11 27.72 -1.35
N LYS A 511 16.26 27.06 -1.13
CA LYS A 511 17.31 27.57 -0.23
C LYS A 511 17.90 28.90 -0.71
N GLN A 512 18.10 29.09 -2.01
CA GLN A 512 18.62 30.33 -2.57
C GLN A 512 17.63 31.48 -2.37
N ILE A 513 16.34 31.27 -2.64
CA ILE A 513 15.28 32.28 -2.43
C ILE A 513 15.20 32.68 -0.95
N PHE A 514 15.23 31.71 -0.04
CA PHE A 514 15.19 31.98 1.40
C PHE A 514 16.43 32.75 1.90
N LEU A 515 17.63 32.39 1.44
CA LEU A 515 18.86 33.14 1.76
C LEU A 515 18.89 34.54 1.13
N GLN A 516 18.33 34.71 -0.07
CA GLN A 516 18.21 36.01 -0.74
C GLN A 516 17.21 36.92 -0.01
N ALA A 517 16.10 36.38 0.48
CA ALA A 517 15.15 37.10 1.33
C ALA A 517 15.79 37.59 2.63
N ILE A 518 16.55 36.73 3.32
CA ILE A 518 17.26 37.10 4.56
C ILE A 518 18.28 38.22 4.31
N ARG A 519 19.02 38.17 3.20
CA ARG A 519 19.93 39.27 2.80
C ARG A 519 19.16 40.55 2.51
N GLN A 520 18.13 40.51 1.66
CA GLN A 520 17.30 41.68 1.33
C GLN A 520 16.58 42.30 2.53
N HIS A 521 16.42 41.57 3.64
CA HIS A 521 15.97 42.13 4.91
C HIS A 521 17.12 42.76 5.71
N LYS A 522 18.29 42.14 5.72
CA LYS A 522 19.49 42.63 6.42
C LYS A 522 20.18 43.81 5.72
N ASP A 523 19.91 44.01 4.43
CA ASP A 523 20.41 45.13 3.63
C ASP A 523 19.45 46.36 3.66
N LYS A 524 18.41 46.33 4.52
CA LYS A 524 17.37 47.38 4.64
C LYS A 524 17.17 47.93 6.06
N HIS A 525 17.94 47.43 7.03
CA HIS A 525 17.93 47.83 8.44
C HIS A 525 19.36 47.82 8.98
#